data_AF-A0A0C2FUC2-F1
#
_entry.id   AF-A0A0C2FUC2-F1
#
_cell.length_a   1.000
_cell.length_b   1.000
_cell.length_c   1.000
_cell.angle_alpha   90.00
_cell.angle_beta   90.00
_cell.angle_gamma   90.00
#
_symmetry.space_group_name_H-M   'P 1'
#
loop_
_entity.id
_entity.type
_entity.pdbx_description
1 polymer ?
#
loop_
_entity_poly.entity_id
_entity_poly.type
_entity_poly.pdbx_seq_one_letter_code
_entity_poly.pdbx_strand_id
1 'polypeptide(L)' 'MNLQVLFCTATLAWGVNLPAHAVVIRGTEVFDAEKGQFADLGVLDVQQIFGRAGRPQFENEGHGILF' A
#
# COMPACT_ATOMS: atom_id res chain seq x y z
N MET A 1 8.24 -15.51 -15.44
CA MET A 1 7.36 -14.32 -15.53
C MET A 1 7.95 -13.25 -14.63
N ASN A 2 8.26 -12.06 -15.14
CA ASN A 2 8.67 -10.92 -14.33
C ASN A 2 7.52 -9.91 -14.34
N LEU A 3 6.84 -9.75 -13.20
CA LEU A 3 5.71 -8.83 -13.06
C LEU A 3 6.25 -7.47 -12.61
N GLN A 4 6.04 -6.43 -13.42
CA GLN A 4 6.51 -5.08 -13.11
C GLN A 4 5.52 -4.28 -12.27
N VAL A 5 4.22 -4.58 -12.36
CA VAL A 5 3.14 -3.84 -11.68
C VAL A 5 2.16 -4.82 -11.07
N LEU A 6 1.81 -4.63 -9.80
CA LEU A 6 0.81 -5.39 -9.07
C LEU A 6 -0.25 -4.43 -8.51
N PHE A 7 -1.52 -4.70 -8.82
CA PHE A 7 -2.65 -4.07 -8.15
C PHE A 7 -3.11 -4.96 -7.01
N CYS A 8 -3.33 -4.40 -5.84
CA CYS A 8 -3.75 -5.13 -4.65
C CYS A 8 -4.61 -4.25 -3.73
N THR A 9 -5.31 -4.91 -2.80
CA THR A 9 -6.02 -4.27 -1.68
C THR A 9 -5.09 -4.09 -0.48
N ALA A 10 -5.49 -3.25 0.48
CA ALA A 10 -4.71 -2.96 1.71
C ALA A 10 -4.30 -4.22 2.50
N THR A 11 -5.07 -5.30 2.40
CA THR A 11 -4.79 -6.60 3.05
C THR A 11 -3.44 -7.20 2.68
N LEU A 12 -2.90 -6.92 1.47
CA LEU A 12 -1.57 -7.42 1.09
C LEU A 12 -0.48 -6.88 2.03
N ALA A 13 -0.58 -5.60 2.40
CA ALA A 13 0.40 -4.94 3.26
C ALA A 13 0.46 -5.57 4.66
N TRP A 14 -0.63 -6.19 5.12
CA TRP A 14 -0.69 -6.90 6.40
C TRP A 14 -0.28 -8.37 6.28
N GLY A 15 -0.66 -9.04 5.19
CA GLY A 15 -0.54 -10.49 5.09
C GLY A 15 0.76 -11.01 4.47
N VAL A 16 1.43 -10.22 3.63
CA VAL A 16 2.58 -10.70 2.84
C VAL A 16 3.74 -9.73 2.89
N ASN A 17 4.96 -10.27 3.12
CA ASN A 17 6.18 -9.49 3.01
C ASN A 17 6.69 -9.42 1.57
N LEU A 18 5.99 -8.64 0.73
CA LEU A 18 6.39 -8.40 -0.66
C LEU A 18 6.77 -6.91 -0.84
N PRO A 19 8.06 -6.56 -0.78
CA PRO A 19 8.51 -5.19 -1.03
C PRO A 19 8.53 -4.88 -2.54
N ALA A 20 8.30 -3.61 -2.90
CA ALA A 20 8.36 -3.09 -4.26
C ALA A 20 9.14 -1.77 -4.28
N HIS A 21 9.83 -1.46 -5.38
CA HIS A 21 10.59 -0.21 -5.52
C HIS A 21 9.73 1.03 -5.22
N ALA A 22 8.52 1.04 -5.76
CA ALA A 22 7.54 2.09 -5.53
C ALA A 22 6.19 1.48 -5.15
N VAL A 23 5.48 2.18 -4.27
CA VAL A 23 4.11 1.86 -3.86
C VAL A 23 3.24 3.09 -4.11
N VAL A 24 2.06 2.85 -4.67
CA VAL A 24 1.08 3.89 -4.96
C VAL A 24 -0.22 3.55 -4.23
N ILE A 25 -0.68 4.46 -3.38
CA ILE A 25 -2.03 4.42 -2.83
C ILE A 25 -2.90 5.29 -3.72
N ARG A 26 -3.90 4.68 -4.36
CA ARG A 26 -4.83 5.38 -5.24
C ARG A 26 -6.14 5.63 -4.49
N GLY A 27 -6.33 6.85 -3.99
CA GLY A 27 -7.48 7.24 -3.19
C GLY A 27 -7.40 6.69 -1.77
N THR A 28 -7.93 7.45 -0.82
CA THR A 28 -7.98 7.08 0.60
C THR A 28 -9.39 6.80 1.09
N GLU A 29 -10.40 6.89 0.24
CA GLU A 29 -11.78 6.62 0.65
C GLU A 29 -12.07 5.11 0.66
N VAL A 30 -12.45 4.60 1.82
CA VAL A 30 -12.88 3.21 2.04
C VAL A 30 -14.29 3.19 2.62
N PHE A 31 -15.08 2.18 2.24
CA PHE A 31 -16.44 2.06 2.77
C PHE A 31 -16.41 1.43 4.17
N ASP A 32 -16.90 2.17 5.17
CA ASP A 32 -17.11 1.69 6.53
C ASP A 32 -18.50 1.08 6.64
N ALA A 33 -18.56 -0.26 6.68
CA ALA A 33 -19.81 -1.00 6.75
C ALA A 33 -20.55 -0.84 8.09
N GLU A 34 -19.84 -0.53 9.18
CA GLU A 34 -20.45 -0.30 10.49
C GLU A 34 -21.15 1.06 10.54
N LYS A 35 -20.56 2.06 9.88
CA LYS A 35 -21.13 3.42 9.78
C LYS A 35 -22.02 3.64 8.57
N GLY A 36 -21.99 2.73 7.59
CA GLY A 36 -22.76 2.83 6.34
C GLY A 36 -22.35 4.00 5.45
N GLN A 37 -21.10 4.47 5.54
CA GLN A 37 -20.61 5.65 4.82
C GLN A 37 -19.15 5.45 4.39
N PHE A 38 -18.68 6.29 3.46
CA PHE A 38 -17.25 6.36 3.15
C PHE A 38 -16.50 7.08 4.27
N ALA A 39 -15.32 6.58 4.59
CA ALA A 39 -14.40 7.13 5.56
C ALA A 39 -12.97 7.06 5.00
N ASP A 40 -12.07 7.82 5.61
CA ASP A 40 -10.66 7.78 5.25
C ASP A 40 -9.99 6.48 5.67
N LEU A 41 -9.03 6.04 4.86
CA LEU A 41 -8.14 4.93 5.12
C LEU A 41 -7.36 5.20 6.42
N GLY A 42 -7.31 4.21 7.29
CA GLY A 42 -6.63 4.36 8.57
C GLY A 42 -5.14 4.71 8.39
N VAL A 43 -4.61 5.56 9.26
CA VAL A 43 -3.19 5.95 9.24
C VAL A 43 -2.27 4.72 9.33
N LEU A 44 -2.68 3.69 10.08
CA LEU A 44 -1.93 2.44 10.18
C LEU A 44 -1.88 1.68 8.85
N ASP A 45 -2.98 1.64 8.09
CA ASP A 45 -3.00 1.01 6.77
C ASP A 45 -2.08 1.75 5.80
N VAL A 46 -2.11 3.09 5.82
CA VAL A 46 -1.19 3.92 5.01
C VAL A 46 0.27 3.62 5.37
N GLN A 47 0.60 3.57 6.67
CA GLN A 47 1.96 3.25 7.13
C GLN A 47 2.38 1.84 6.72
N GLN A 48 1.51 0.84 6.84
CA GLN A 48 1.81 -0.52 6.43
C GLN A 48 2.03 -0.63 4.92
N ILE A 49 1.22 0.06 4.13
CA ILE A 49 1.36 0.09 2.67
C ILE A 49 2.67 0.76 2.27
N PHE A 50 3.00 1.94 2.82
CA PHE A 50 4.27 2.59 2.56
C PHE A 50 5.48 1.84 3.12
N GLY A 51 5.31 1.03 4.16
CA GLY A 51 6.34 0.11 4.64
C GLY A 51 6.75 -0.96 3.62
N ARG A 52 6.00 -1.12 2.52
CA ARG A 52 6.36 -2.00 1.40
C ARG A 52 7.15 -1.30 0.30
N ALA A 53 7.33 0.03 0.39
CA ALA A 53 8.14 0.79 -0.56
C ALA A 53 9.64 0.61 -0.29
N GLY A 54 10.38 0.33 -1.35
CA GLY A 54 11.82 0.02 -1.33
C GLY A 54 12.09 -1.46 -1.12
N ARG A 55 13.09 -1.98 -1.85
CA ARG A 55 13.60 -3.34 -1.70
C ARG A 55 14.96 -3.32 -1.01
N PRO A 56 15.04 -3.76 0.26
CA PRO A 56 16.33 -3.88 0.96
C PRO A 56 17.31 -4.71 0.12
N GLN A 57 18.57 -4.28 0.06
CA GLN A 57 19.66 -4.90 -0.73
C GLN A 57 19.64 -4.66 -2.25
N PHE A 58 18.54 -4.16 -2.83
CA PHE A 58 18.46 -3.89 -4.27
C PHE A 58 18.44 -2.39 -4.60
N GLU A 59 17.91 -1.58 -3.69
CA GLU A 59 17.72 -0.13 -3.88
C GLU A 59 18.23 0.64 -2.65
N ASN A 60 18.67 1.88 -2.86
CA ASN A 60 19.07 2.79 -1.78
C ASN A 60 17.90 3.64 -1.25
N GLU A 61 16.82 3.72 -2.02
CA GLU A 61 15.62 4.46 -1.70
C GLU A 61 14.37 3.73 -2.20
N GLY A 62 13.23 4.04 -1.61
CA GLY A 62 11.91 3.56 -2.04
C GLY A 62 10.94 4.72 -2.16
N HIS A 63 9.97 4.61 -3.06
CA HIS A 63 9.04 5.70 -3.34
C HIS A 63 7.61 5.36 -2.89
N GLY A 64 7.06 6.14 -1.97
CA GLY A 64 5.63 6.10 -1.62
C GLY A 64 4.90 7.28 -2.26
N ILE A 65 3.83 7.01 -3.00
CA ILE A 65 2.99 8.04 -3.62
C ILE A 65 1.56 7.89 -3.12
N LEU A 66 0.97 9.00 -2.66
CA LEU A 66 -0.44 9.09 -2.26
C LEU A 66 -1.15 10.01 -3.26
N PHE A 67 -2.25 9.54 -3.83
CA PHE A 67 -3.17 10.32 -4.65
C PHE A 67 -4.53 10.43 -4.00
#